data_AF-A0A345H743-F1
#
_entry.id   AF-A0A345H743-F1
#
_cell.length_a   1.000
_cell.length_b   1.000
_cell.length_c   1.000
_cell.angle_alpha   90.00
_cell.angle_beta   90.00
_cell.angle_gamma   90.00
#
_symmetry.space_group_name_H-M   'P 1'
#
loop_
_entity.id
_entity.type
_entity.pdbx_description
1 polymer ?
#
loop_
_entity_poly.entity_id
_entity_poly.type
_entity_poly.pdbx_seq_one_letter_code
_entity_poly.pdbx_strand_id
1 'polypeptide(L)'
;MEKKRLYILGIFFKITGYILYGIGAIGIVSAGYKVTRVGFSLELLFWAVSLLLVFIFCLAIIKIGHYLILREKKITVKYKATIFSESEADNTVLYLRSFTDDFITSKTQPAYQIRGVDLPQLTTEEEILASEFNRFGKFISAANPQTELPNAGAIQINFESREWRERIKYLMKTSAFVLVRIGEGEHLKWEIDQAMELVPPKKLLFLIPFNKDIYVNFKQRLKLDHDIEFPNLDKTVFFGIASISAIIYFDENFGSKVSICHDAGYRSSASKPFKPILRYALKPIYEQIGLCWRSPSIPKQKYVPVIFFSYLVGLCLVFALSDLSIFFSFYMVIPLHIPLLFGILGLYRTIPN
;
A
#
# COMPACT_ATOMS: atom_id res chain seq x y z
N MET A 1 26.35 18.70 -13.77
CA MET A 1 25.19 19.62 -13.59
C MET A 1 23.85 18.90 -13.64
N GLU A 2 23.67 17.88 -14.48
CA GLU A 2 22.40 17.15 -14.64
C GLU A 2 21.87 16.48 -13.36
N LYS A 3 22.75 15.81 -12.57
CA LYS A 3 22.41 15.18 -11.29
C LYS A 3 21.71 16.13 -10.31
N LYS A 4 22.25 17.35 -10.13
CA LYS A 4 21.69 18.38 -9.24
C LYS A 4 20.34 18.89 -9.75
N ARG A 5 20.17 19.02 -11.08
CA ARG A 5 18.89 19.42 -11.69
C ARG A 5 17.79 18.38 -11.46
N LEU A 6 18.07 17.09 -11.67
CA LEU A 6 17.09 16.02 -11.44
C LEU A 6 16.64 15.95 -9.97
N TYR A 7 17.58 16.09 -9.02
CA TYR A 7 17.27 16.12 -7.59
C TYR A 7 16.35 17.30 -7.20
N ILE A 8 16.70 18.52 -7.62
CA ILE A 8 15.90 19.73 -7.31
C ILE A 8 14.51 19.61 -7.95
N LEU A 9 14.43 19.13 -9.20
CA LEU A 9 13.18 18.95 -9.91
C LEU A 9 12.27 17.92 -9.22
N GLY A 10 12.83 16.82 -8.73
CA GLY A 10 12.11 15.83 -7.93
C GLY A 10 11.52 16.45 -6.66
N ILE A 11 12.33 17.16 -5.87
CA ILE A 11 11.85 17.83 -4.64
C ILE A 11 10.73 18.82 -4.94
N PHE A 12 10.88 19.63 -5.98
CA PHE A 12 9.86 20.59 -6.39
C PHE A 12 8.53 19.90 -6.72
N PHE A 13 8.55 18.85 -7.55
CA PHE A 13 7.34 18.11 -7.88
C PHE A 13 6.70 17.42 -6.68
N LYS A 14 7.50 16.92 -5.74
CA LYS A 14 7.01 16.34 -4.48
C LYS A 14 6.24 17.36 -3.66
N ILE A 15 6.86 18.51 -3.36
CA ILE A 15 6.27 19.55 -2.50
C ILE A 15 4.99 20.08 -3.14
N THR A 16 5.06 20.48 -4.40
CA THR A 16 3.91 21.00 -5.14
C THR A 16 2.79 19.96 -5.24
N GLY A 17 3.13 18.69 -5.50
CA GLY A 17 2.17 17.60 -5.60
C GLY A 17 1.40 17.35 -4.29
N TYR A 18 2.09 17.31 -3.14
CA TYR A 18 1.44 17.14 -1.84
C TYR A 18 0.59 18.35 -1.43
N ILE A 19 1.05 19.58 -1.71
CA ILE A 19 0.28 20.81 -1.43
C ILE A 19 -1.03 20.79 -2.23
N LEU A 20 -0.97 20.52 -3.53
CA LEU A 20 -2.15 20.45 -4.39
C LEU A 20 -3.11 19.35 -3.90
N TYR A 21 -2.61 18.14 -3.66
CA TYR A 21 -3.41 17.04 -3.15
C TYR A 21 -4.13 17.40 -1.82
N GLY A 22 -3.42 18.04 -0.90
CA GLY A 22 -3.97 18.51 0.38
C GLY A 22 -5.06 19.57 0.23
N ILE A 23 -4.82 20.59 -0.61
CA ILE A 23 -5.81 21.67 -0.89
C ILE A 23 -7.09 21.08 -1.49
N GLY A 24 -6.96 20.18 -2.48
CA GLY A 24 -8.12 19.52 -3.10
C GLY A 24 -8.93 18.68 -2.11
N ALA A 25 -8.26 17.93 -1.24
CA ALA A 25 -8.93 17.13 -0.21
C ALA A 25 -9.70 17.99 0.81
N ILE A 26 -9.08 19.08 1.29
CA ILE A 26 -9.72 20.04 2.21
C ILE A 26 -10.93 20.71 1.55
N GLY A 27 -10.82 21.05 0.26
CA GLY A 27 -11.91 21.62 -0.52
C GLY A 27 -13.15 20.71 -0.58
N ILE A 28 -12.96 19.42 -0.83
CA ILE A 28 -14.05 18.43 -0.87
C ILE A 28 -14.74 18.31 0.49
N VAL A 29 -13.97 18.22 1.59
CA VAL A 29 -14.54 18.13 2.95
C VAL A 29 -15.33 19.39 3.31
N SER A 30 -14.79 20.56 2.97
CA SER A 30 -15.43 21.86 3.26
C SER A 30 -16.72 22.05 2.46
N ALA A 31 -16.74 21.61 1.20
CA ALA A 31 -17.92 21.62 0.34
C ALA A 31 -19.02 20.71 0.93
N GLY A 32 -18.68 19.50 1.35
CA GLY A 32 -19.61 18.57 1.99
C GLY A 32 -20.22 19.11 3.28
N TYR A 33 -19.43 19.80 4.12
CA TYR A 33 -19.91 20.41 5.36
C TYR A 33 -20.96 21.52 5.14
N LYS A 34 -20.85 22.29 4.04
CA LYS A 34 -21.84 23.36 3.75
C LYS A 34 -23.21 22.80 3.32
N VAL A 35 -23.24 21.64 2.65
CA VAL A 35 -24.48 21.00 2.18
C VAL A 35 -25.42 20.64 3.33
N THR A 36 -24.89 20.27 4.50
CA THR A 36 -25.72 19.84 5.63
C THR A 36 -26.40 20.98 6.40
N ARG A 37 -26.10 22.25 6.10
CA ARG A 37 -26.64 23.42 6.82
C ARG A 37 -27.65 24.25 6.05
N VAL A 38 -27.83 24.04 4.75
CA VAL A 38 -28.67 24.92 3.91
C VAL A 38 -30.06 24.30 3.74
N GLY A 39 -31.10 25.02 4.15
CA GLY A 39 -32.50 24.63 3.94
C GLY A 39 -32.91 24.66 2.47
N PHE A 40 -33.99 23.94 2.12
CA PHE A 40 -34.48 23.78 0.74
C PHE A 40 -35.08 25.10 0.19
N SER A 41 -34.42 25.75 -0.79
CA SER A 41 -34.93 26.92 -1.53
C SER A 41 -34.46 26.90 -3.00
N LEU A 42 -34.95 27.78 -3.89
CA LEU A 42 -34.47 27.91 -5.28
C LEU A 42 -32.98 28.30 -5.38
N GLU A 43 -32.41 28.90 -4.33
CA GLU A 43 -30.96 29.12 -4.22
C GLU A 43 -30.16 27.81 -4.18
N LEU A 44 -30.81 26.70 -3.82
CA LEU A 44 -30.21 25.36 -3.74
C LEU A 44 -29.61 24.94 -5.08
N LEU A 45 -30.22 25.30 -6.21
CA LEU A 45 -29.69 24.93 -7.53
C LEU A 45 -28.37 25.65 -7.84
N PHE A 46 -28.28 26.94 -7.53
CA PHE A 46 -27.03 27.72 -7.68
C PHE A 46 -25.92 27.22 -6.74
N TRP A 47 -26.28 26.89 -5.49
CA TRP A 47 -25.34 26.28 -4.55
C TRP A 47 -24.89 24.90 -5.00
N ALA A 48 -25.80 24.06 -5.51
CA ALA A 48 -25.49 22.72 -6.00
C ALA A 48 -24.54 22.77 -7.21
N VAL A 49 -24.79 23.65 -8.18
CA VAL A 49 -23.90 23.85 -9.34
C VAL A 49 -22.54 24.36 -8.88
N SER A 50 -22.50 25.35 -7.98
CA SER A 50 -21.25 25.89 -7.45
C SER A 50 -20.43 24.82 -6.70
N LEU A 51 -21.08 24.00 -5.88
CA LEU A 51 -20.45 22.90 -5.16
C LEU A 51 -19.94 21.82 -6.12
N LEU A 52 -20.68 21.51 -7.18
CA LEU A 52 -20.25 20.58 -8.21
C LEU A 52 -19.00 21.10 -8.94
N LEU A 53 -18.96 22.38 -9.30
CA LEU A 53 -17.79 23.00 -9.93
C LEU A 53 -16.57 22.98 -9.01
N VAL A 54 -16.74 23.34 -7.73
CA VAL A 54 -15.67 23.24 -6.71
C VAL A 54 -15.18 21.80 -6.58
N PHE A 55 -16.09 20.83 -6.56
CA PHE A 55 -15.75 19.41 -6.48
C PHE A 55 -14.92 18.95 -7.70
N ILE A 56 -15.36 19.29 -8.93
CA ILE A 56 -14.63 18.98 -10.17
C ILE A 56 -13.24 19.62 -10.15
N PHE A 57 -13.15 20.89 -9.73
CA PHE A 57 -11.87 21.60 -9.61
C PHE A 57 -10.92 20.93 -8.59
N CYS A 58 -11.44 20.53 -7.43
CA CYS A 58 -10.67 19.78 -6.43
C CYS A 58 -10.17 18.43 -6.98
N LEU A 59 -11.01 17.70 -7.73
CA LEU A 59 -10.60 16.45 -8.38
C LEU A 59 -9.50 16.69 -9.43
N ALA A 60 -9.58 17.77 -10.21
CA ALA A 60 -8.54 18.14 -11.16
C ALA A 60 -7.21 18.43 -10.45
N ILE A 61 -7.24 19.20 -9.36
CA ILE A 61 -6.07 19.48 -8.52
C ILE A 61 -5.48 18.18 -7.95
N ILE A 62 -6.30 17.27 -7.43
CA ILE A 62 -5.85 15.97 -6.91
C ILE A 62 -5.18 15.15 -8.01
N LYS A 63 -5.75 15.11 -9.23
CA LYS A 63 -5.16 14.40 -10.38
C LYS A 63 -3.82 15.00 -10.79
N ILE A 64 -3.69 16.33 -10.82
CA ILE A 64 -2.43 17.01 -11.10
C ILE A 64 -1.41 16.68 -10.02
N GLY A 65 -1.77 16.82 -8.74
CA GLY A 65 -0.89 16.50 -7.62
C GLY A 65 -0.39 15.05 -7.66
N HIS A 66 -1.30 14.11 -7.95
CA HIS A 66 -0.97 12.70 -8.13
C HIS A 66 0.02 12.48 -9.30
N TYR A 67 -0.23 13.11 -10.45
CA TYR A 67 0.68 13.04 -11.59
C TYR A 67 2.09 13.57 -11.25
N LEU A 68 2.18 14.69 -10.52
CA LEU A 68 3.47 15.25 -10.09
C LEU A 68 4.23 14.32 -9.13
N ILE A 69 3.51 13.69 -8.18
CA ILE A 69 4.11 12.72 -7.25
C ILE A 69 4.65 11.50 -8.02
N LEU A 70 3.88 10.96 -8.97
CA LEU A 70 4.35 9.85 -9.80
C LEU A 70 5.57 10.24 -10.64
N ARG A 71 5.56 11.45 -11.22
CA ARG A 71 6.68 11.95 -12.00
C ARG A 71 7.94 12.14 -11.17
N GLU A 72 7.82 12.62 -9.92
CA GLU A 72 8.94 12.69 -8.98
C GLU A 72 9.58 11.33 -8.77
N LYS A 73 8.77 10.30 -8.49
CA LYS A 73 9.28 8.95 -8.24
C LYS A 73 10.10 8.42 -9.42
N LYS A 74 9.62 8.63 -10.65
CA LYS A 74 10.35 8.26 -11.87
C LYS A 74 11.67 9.02 -12.01
N ILE A 75 11.68 10.33 -11.72
CA ILE A 75 12.90 11.15 -11.71
C ILE A 75 13.88 10.67 -10.65
N THR A 76 13.40 10.33 -9.45
CA THR A 76 14.23 9.81 -8.36
C THR A 76 14.89 8.48 -8.73
N VAL A 77 14.17 7.58 -9.41
CA VAL A 77 14.76 6.34 -9.94
C VAL A 77 15.85 6.64 -10.97
N LYS A 78 15.59 7.53 -11.94
CA LYS A 78 16.58 7.95 -12.94
C LYS A 78 17.83 8.56 -12.31
N TYR A 79 17.65 9.42 -11.31
CA TYR A 79 18.75 9.99 -10.53
C TYR A 79 19.58 8.91 -9.84
N LYS A 80 18.92 7.97 -9.15
CA LYS A 80 19.58 6.83 -8.49
C LYS A 80 20.38 5.98 -9.47
N ALA A 81 19.85 5.71 -10.65
CA ALA A 81 20.56 4.97 -11.70
C ALA A 81 21.83 5.71 -12.16
N THR A 82 21.81 7.04 -12.22
CA THR A 82 22.97 7.85 -12.64
C THR A 82 24.08 7.91 -11.59
N ILE A 83 23.77 7.63 -10.32
CA ILE A 83 24.75 7.58 -9.23
C ILE A 83 25.12 6.16 -8.82
N PHE A 84 24.40 5.17 -9.32
CA PHE A 84 24.70 3.76 -9.08
C PHE A 84 26.07 3.43 -9.65
N SER A 85 26.91 2.80 -8.85
CA SER A 85 28.23 2.34 -9.27
C SER A 85 28.25 0.81 -9.27
N GLU A 86 28.83 0.22 -10.32
CA GLU A 86 28.95 -1.23 -10.44
C GLU A 86 29.80 -1.86 -9.32
N SER A 87 30.66 -1.07 -8.65
CA SER A 87 31.39 -1.53 -7.47
C SER A 87 30.48 -1.88 -6.28
N GLU A 88 29.20 -1.52 -6.32
CA GLU A 88 28.21 -1.84 -5.30
C GLU A 88 27.41 -3.12 -5.62
N ALA A 89 27.76 -3.84 -6.71
CA ALA A 89 27.01 -4.99 -7.22
C ALA A 89 26.84 -6.12 -6.19
N ASP A 90 27.83 -6.38 -5.35
CA ASP A 90 27.80 -7.45 -4.34
C ASP A 90 26.70 -7.26 -3.27
N ASN A 91 26.18 -6.03 -3.14
CA ASN A 91 25.10 -5.68 -2.22
C ASN A 91 23.85 -5.24 -2.97
N THR A 92 23.51 -5.95 -4.04
CA THR A 92 22.30 -5.70 -4.85
C THR A 92 21.33 -6.87 -4.82
N VAL A 93 20.06 -6.56 -5.06
CA VAL A 93 19.04 -7.53 -5.41
C VAL A 93 18.64 -7.26 -6.86
N LEU A 94 19.02 -8.17 -7.76
CA LEU A 94 18.70 -8.06 -9.17
C LEU A 94 17.27 -8.52 -9.41
N TYR A 95 16.46 -7.66 -10.03
CA TYR A 95 15.09 -7.94 -10.38
C TYR A 95 14.94 -8.14 -11.89
N LEU A 96 14.60 -9.36 -12.29
CA LEU A 96 14.37 -9.79 -13.66
C LEU A 96 12.86 -9.91 -13.89
N ARG A 97 12.39 -9.37 -15.00
CA ARG A 97 10.97 -9.40 -15.37
C ARG A 97 10.82 -9.16 -16.86
N SER A 98 9.65 -9.51 -17.39
CA SER A 98 9.34 -9.12 -18.75
C SER A 98 9.10 -7.61 -18.85
N PHE A 99 9.45 -7.05 -20.01
CA PHE A 99 9.11 -5.67 -20.36
C PHE A 99 7.62 -5.53 -20.74
N THR A 100 6.93 -6.61 -21.08
CA THR A 100 5.48 -6.56 -21.28
C THR A 100 4.73 -6.37 -19.96
N ASP A 101 5.29 -6.91 -18.86
CA ASP A 101 4.75 -6.79 -17.50
C ASP A 101 4.94 -5.39 -16.90
N ASP A 102 5.76 -4.52 -17.52
CA ASP A 102 5.97 -3.14 -17.08
C ASP A 102 4.65 -2.38 -16.89
N PHE A 103 3.70 -2.59 -17.80
CA PHE A 103 2.39 -1.91 -17.73
C PHE A 103 1.55 -2.36 -16.55
N ILE A 104 1.77 -3.57 -16.03
CA ILE A 104 1.05 -4.12 -14.88
C ILE A 104 1.71 -3.64 -13.58
N THR A 105 3.04 -3.71 -13.50
CA THR A 105 3.80 -3.36 -12.27
C THR A 105 3.92 -1.86 -12.05
N SER A 106 3.88 -1.05 -13.11
CA SER A 106 3.96 0.42 -13.04
C SER A 106 2.65 1.10 -12.68
N LYS A 107 1.52 0.39 -12.77
CA LYS A 107 0.21 0.92 -12.38
C LYS A 107 0.13 1.00 -10.85
N THR A 108 -0.39 2.12 -10.36
CA THR A 108 -0.81 2.21 -8.97
C THR A 108 -2.05 1.34 -8.78
N GLN A 109 -1.98 0.37 -7.86
CA GLN A 109 -3.14 -0.44 -7.53
C GLN A 109 -4.18 0.42 -6.81
N PRO A 110 -5.49 0.13 -6.92
CA PRO A 110 -6.48 0.81 -6.11
C PRO A 110 -6.23 0.52 -4.61
N ALA A 111 -6.28 1.54 -3.75
CA ALA A 111 -6.06 1.40 -2.31
C ALA A 111 -7.23 0.67 -1.66
N TYR A 112 -8.41 0.99 -2.17
CA TYR A 112 -9.71 0.52 -1.74
C TYR A 112 -10.69 0.78 -2.89
N GLN A 113 -11.67 -0.11 -3.04
CA GLN A 113 -12.85 0.13 -3.86
C GLN A 113 -14.00 0.46 -2.91
N ILE A 114 -14.36 1.73 -2.77
CA ILE A 114 -15.51 2.15 -1.95
C ILE A 114 -16.68 2.37 -2.90
N ARG A 115 -17.65 1.44 -2.91
CA ARG A 115 -18.87 1.52 -3.76
C ARG A 115 -18.55 1.80 -5.24
N GLY A 116 -17.55 1.11 -5.78
CA GLY A 116 -17.13 1.27 -7.19
C GLY A 116 -16.19 2.46 -7.46
N VAL A 117 -15.82 3.24 -6.44
CA VAL A 117 -14.81 4.30 -6.55
C VAL A 117 -13.46 3.79 -6.08
N ASP A 118 -12.52 3.72 -7.02
CA ASP A 118 -11.12 3.35 -6.77
C ASP A 118 -10.36 4.55 -6.20
N LEU A 119 -9.94 4.45 -4.95
CA LEU A 119 -9.02 5.44 -4.38
C LEU A 119 -7.61 5.19 -4.92
N PRO A 120 -6.96 6.16 -5.57
CA PRO A 120 -5.64 5.95 -6.16
C PRO A 120 -4.59 5.71 -5.07
N GLN A 121 -3.87 4.59 -5.12
CA GLN A 121 -2.65 4.46 -4.31
C GLN A 121 -1.58 5.38 -4.86
N LEU A 122 -0.78 5.96 -3.96
CA LEU A 122 0.41 6.69 -4.36
C LEU A 122 1.63 5.77 -4.52
N THR A 123 1.51 4.45 -4.33
CA THR A 123 2.65 3.52 -4.36
C THR A 123 2.39 2.42 -5.39
N THR A 124 3.38 2.12 -6.23
CA THR A 124 3.32 0.99 -7.18
C THR A 124 3.69 -0.32 -6.50
N GLU A 125 3.36 -1.45 -7.13
CA GLU A 125 3.78 -2.76 -6.61
C GLU A 125 5.31 -2.90 -6.59
N GLU A 126 5.98 -2.41 -7.63
CA GLU A 126 7.43 -2.44 -7.72
C GLU A 126 8.10 -1.58 -6.64
N GLU A 127 7.48 -0.46 -6.23
CA GLU A 127 7.93 0.31 -5.06
C GLU A 127 7.77 -0.46 -3.74
N ILE A 128 6.72 -1.28 -3.62
CA ILE A 128 6.53 -2.14 -2.45
C ILE A 128 7.62 -3.22 -2.42
N LEU A 129 7.85 -3.91 -3.55
CA LEU A 129 8.94 -4.87 -3.73
C LEU A 129 10.29 -4.22 -3.37
N ALA A 130 10.62 -3.09 -3.99
CA ALA A 130 11.84 -2.35 -3.69
C ALA A 130 11.95 -2.03 -2.19
N SER A 131 10.86 -1.61 -1.54
CA SER A 131 10.90 -1.27 -0.11
C SER A 131 11.16 -2.46 0.83
N GLU A 132 10.79 -3.67 0.42
CA GLU A 132 11.03 -4.88 1.22
C GLU A 132 12.36 -5.55 0.86
N PHE A 133 12.74 -5.57 -0.42
CA PHE A 133 14.00 -6.17 -0.89
C PHE A 133 15.22 -5.28 -0.67
N ASN A 134 15.06 -3.95 -0.53
CA ASN A 134 16.16 -3.04 -0.15
C ASN A 134 16.80 -3.39 1.21
N ARG A 135 16.19 -4.29 1.98
CA ARG A 135 16.74 -4.83 3.24
C ARG A 135 17.83 -5.88 3.01
N PHE A 136 17.87 -6.50 1.84
CA PHE A 136 18.89 -7.49 1.46
C PHE A 136 20.00 -6.90 0.58
N GLY A 137 19.74 -5.74 -0.04
CA GLY A 137 20.67 -5.06 -0.93
C GLY A 137 19.93 -4.05 -1.81
N LYS A 138 20.64 -3.18 -2.53
CA LYS A 138 20.02 -2.21 -3.45
C LYS A 138 19.18 -2.94 -4.50
N PHE A 139 17.89 -2.64 -4.57
CA PHE A 139 16.97 -3.27 -5.52
C PHE A 139 17.13 -2.64 -6.92
N ILE A 140 17.67 -3.42 -7.87
CA ILE A 140 18.01 -2.96 -9.22
C ILE A 140 17.29 -3.79 -10.28
N SER A 141 17.08 -3.26 -11.48
CA SER A 141 16.57 -4.01 -12.62
C SER A 141 17.16 -3.49 -13.93
N ALA A 142 17.01 -4.25 -15.02
CA ALA A 142 17.25 -3.72 -16.35
C ALA A 142 16.22 -2.63 -16.69
N ALA A 143 16.66 -1.55 -17.33
CA ALA A 143 15.78 -0.52 -17.88
C ALA A 143 15.16 -1.00 -19.20
N ASN A 144 13.89 -0.66 -19.44
CA ASN A 144 13.26 -0.86 -20.74
C ASN A 144 13.72 0.25 -21.70
N PRO A 145 14.42 -0.08 -22.81
CA PRO A 145 14.97 0.91 -23.73
C PRO A 145 13.89 1.74 -24.45
N GLN A 146 12.65 1.27 -24.48
CA GLN A 146 11.52 1.95 -25.12
C GLN A 146 10.87 3.02 -24.22
N THR A 147 11.31 3.16 -22.97
CA THR A 147 10.71 4.08 -22.00
C THR A 147 11.62 5.29 -21.73
N GLU A 148 11.09 6.50 -21.90
CA GLU A 148 11.85 7.74 -21.65
C GLU A 148 12.18 7.95 -20.16
N LEU A 149 11.24 7.55 -19.29
CA LEU A 149 11.36 7.63 -17.84
C LEU A 149 11.14 6.25 -17.23
N PRO A 150 12.06 5.79 -16.37
CA PRO A 150 11.94 4.50 -15.72
C PRO A 150 10.71 4.46 -14.82
N ASN A 151 10.19 3.25 -14.59
CA ASN A 151 9.11 3.05 -13.65
C ASN A 151 9.58 3.29 -12.21
N ALA A 152 8.64 3.67 -11.35
CA ALA A 152 8.92 3.85 -9.93
C ALA A 152 9.13 2.49 -9.27
N GLY A 153 10.18 2.35 -8.46
CA GLY A 153 10.49 1.09 -7.77
C GLY A 153 11.98 0.78 -7.79
N ALA A 154 12.37 -0.22 -8.59
CA ALA A 154 13.75 -0.64 -8.73
C ALA A 154 14.62 0.46 -9.37
N ILE A 155 15.90 0.47 -9.02
CA ILE A 155 16.88 1.29 -9.73
C ILE A 155 17.09 0.65 -11.10
N GLN A 156 16.59 1.31 -12.15
CA GLN A 156 16.69 0.78 -13.51
C GLN A 156 18.03 1.16 -14.15
N ILE A 157 18.87 0.17 -14.40
CA ILE A 157 20.17 0.33 -15.04
C ILE A 157 19.97 0.22 -16.55
N ASN A 158 20.39 1.25 -17.29
CA ASN A 158 20.40 1.21 -18.74
C ASN A 158 21.68 0.49 -19.20
N PHE A 159 21.51 -0.45 -20.12
CA PHE A 159 22.61 -1.20 -20.70
C PHE A 159 22.75 -0.80 -22.17
N GLU A 160 23.98 -0.56 -22.61
CA GLU A 160 24.25 -0.44 -24.03
C GLU A 160 23.99 -1.79 -24.72
N SER A 161 23.35 -1.76 -25.90
CA SER A 161 22.72 -2.92 -26.53
C SER A 161 23.69 -4.07 -26.88
N ARG A 162 25.00 -3.81 -26.95
CA ARG A 162 26.01 -4.83 -27.27
C ARG A 162 26.53 -5.59 -26.05
N GLU A 163 26.34 -5.09 -24.83
CA GLU A 163 26.94 -5.64 -23.61
C GLU A 163 25.93 -6.12 -22.57
N TRP A 164 24.63 -5.90 -22.80
CA TRP A 164 23.60 -6.14 -21.78
C TRP A 164 23.59 -7.57 -21.25
N ARG A 165 23.80 -8.59 -22.09
CA ARG A 165 23.80 -10.00 -21.65
C ARG A 165 24.92 -10.30 -20.67
N GLU A 166 26.15 -9.88 -20.99
CA GLU A 166 27.30 -10.13 -20.14
C GLU A 166 27.19 -9.35 -18.82
N ARG A 167 26.67 -8.12 -18.87
CA ARG A 167 26.37 -7.34 -17.68
C ARG A 167 25.30 -7.99 -16.80
N ILE A 168 24.22 -8.53 -17.37
CA ILE A 168 23.19 -9.25 -16.61
C ILE A 168 23.78 -10.50 -15.96
N LYS A 169 24.61 -11.29 -16.67
CA LYS A 169 25.31 -12.45 -16.07
C LYS A 169 26.22 -12.03 -14.92
N TYR A 170 26.95 -10.92 -15.07
CA TYR A 170 27.79 -10.38 -13.99
C TYR A 170 26.95 -10.02 -12.76
N LEU A 171 25.83 -9.31 -12.95
CA LEU A 171 24.91 -8.98 -11.85
C LEU A 171 24.31 -10.24 -11.21
N MET A 172 23.90 -11.24 -11.99
CA MET A 172 23.39 -12.51 -11.46
C MET A 172 24.39 -13.19 -10.51
N LYS A 173 25.68 -13.20 -10.87
CA LYS A 173 26.74 -13.83 -10.06
C LYS A 173 27.05 -13.06 -8.77
N THR A 174 27.02 -11.73 -8.84
CA THR A 174 27.45 -10.85 -7.75
C THR A 174 26.32 -10.48 -6.79
N SER A 175 25.08 -10.36 -7.27
CA SER A 175 23.94 -9.98 -6.44
C SER A 175 23.75 -10.90 -5.23
N ALA A 176 23.26 -10.31 -4.15
CA ALA A 176 22.85 -11.02 -2.94
C ALA A 176 21.63 -11.92 -3.23
N PHE A 177 20.70 -11.43 -4.06
CA PHE A 177 19.56 -12.18 -4.55
C PHE A 177 19.27 -11.86 -6.01
N VAL A 178 18.74 -12.85 -6.72
CA VAL A 178 18.13 -12.68 -8.04
C VAL A 178 16.65 -13.02 -7.91
N LEU A 179 15.83 -11.99 -8.11
CA LEU A 179 14.39 -12.06 -8.05
C LEU A 179 13.83 -12.06 -9.46
N VAL A 180 13.13 -13.12 -9.84
CA VAL A 180 12.54 -13.27 -11.16
C VAL A 180 11.03 -13.19 -11.05
N ARG A 181 10.40 -12.20 -11.68
CA ARG A 181 8.95 -12.23 -11.90
C ARG A 181 8.65 -13.16 -13.07
N ILE A 182 7.88 -14.21 -12.80
CA ILE A 182 7.43 -15.12 -13.85
C ILE A 182 6.55 -14.35 -14.82
N GLY A 183 6.90 -14.42 -16.09
CA GLY A 183 6.21 -13.78 -17.21
C GLY A 183 6.59 -14.44 -18.52
N GLU A 184 6.20 -13.80 -19.62
CA GLU A 184 6.42 -14.31 -20.97
C GLU A 184 7.45 -13.44 -21.73
N GLY A 185 8.08 -14.02 -22.75
CA GLY A 185 9.01 -13.34 -23.65
C GLY A 185 10.38 -14.00 -23.75
N GLU A 186 11.00 -13.90 -24.92
CA GLU A 186 12.28 -14.57 -25.22
C GLU A 186 13.45 -14.05 -24.39
N HIS A 187 13.49 -12.75 -24.10
CA HIS A 187 14.54 -12.15 -23.26
C HIS A 187 14.48 -12.70 -21.84
N LEU A 188 13.30 -12.66 -21.21
CA LEU A 188 13.12 -13.22 -19.87
C LEU A 188 13.38 -14.73 -19.85
N LYS A 189 13.02 -15.44 -20.93
CA LYS A 189 13.36 -16.87 -21.09
C LYS A 189 14.86 -17.09 -20.96
N TRP A 190 15.66 -16.37 -21.74
CA TRP A 190 17.12 -16.45 -21.67
C TRP A 190 17.65 -16.07 -20.28
N GLU A 191 17.11 -15.00 -19.67
CA GLU A 191 17.51 -14.57 -18.32
C GLU A 191 17.23 -15.63 -17.26
N ILE A 192 16.09 -16.32 -17.34
CA ILE A 192 15.75 -17.44 -16.45
C ILE A 192 16.76 -18.57 -16.63
N ASP A 193 17.04 -18.98 -17.87
CA ASP A 193 17.96 -20.09 -18.13
C ASP A 193 19.36 -19.78 -17.57
N GLN A 194 19.84 -18.55 -17.76
CA GLN A 194 21.11 -18.10 -17.16
C GLN A 194 21.05 -17.99 -15.64
N ALA A 195 19.92 -17.60 -15.06
CA ALA A 195 19.76 -17.55 -13.62
C ALA A 195 19.84 -18.97 -12.99
N MET A 196 19.23 -19.96 -13.63
CA MET A 196 19.28 -21.36 -13.19
C MET A 196 20.70 -21.92 -13.23
N GLU A 197 21.51 -21.53 -14.22
CA GLU A 197 22.89 -21.98 -14.37
C GLU A 197 23.90 -21.24 -13.45
N LEU A 198 23.73 -19.93 -13.29
CA LEU A 198 24.75 -19.06 -12.70
C LEU A 198 24.50 -18.68 -11.24
N VAL A 199 23.24 -18.73 -10.79
CA VAL A 199 22.84 -18.23 -9.47
C VAL A 199 22.73 -19.40 -8.49
N PRO A 200 23.42 -19.35 -7.33
CA PRO A 200 23.21 -20.34 -6.28
C PRO A 200 21.72 -20.43 -5.90
N PRO A 201 21.14 -21.64 -5.75
CA PRO A 201 19.70 -21.83 -5.51
C PRO A 201 19.13 -20.97 -4.39
N LYS A 202 19.85 -20.85 -3.27
CA LYS A 202 19.44 -20.08 -2.10
C LYS A 202 19.29 -18.57 -2.35
N LYS A 203 19.91 -18.05 -3.42
CA LYS A 203 19.83 -16.65 -3.85
C LYS A 203 18.76 -16.41 -4.92
N LEU A 204 18.19 -17.47 -5.50
CA LEU A 204 17.22 -17.37 -6.58
C LEU A 204 15.79 -17.43 -6.04
N LEU A 205 14.99 -16.43 -6.40
CA LEU A 205 13.60 -16.28 -5.97
C LEU A 205 12.69 -16.06 -7.18
N PHE A 206 11.56 -16.75 -7.24
CA PHE A 206 10.56 -16.56 -8.29
C PHE A 206 9.28 -15.94 -7.71
N LEU A 207 8.87 -14.77 -8.23
CA LEU A 207 7.57 -14.18 -7.95
C LEU A 207 6.53 -14.75 -8.90
N ILE A 208 5.49 -15.35 -8.33
CA ILE A 208 4.41 -15.96 -9.11
C ILE A 208 3.31 -14.91 -9.33
N PRO A 209 2.90 -14.63 -10.58
CA PRO A 209 1.79 -13.74 -10.84
C PRO A 209 0.45 -14.40 -10.46
N PHE A 210 -0.63 -13.61 -10.40
CA PHE A 210 -1.98 -14.16 -10.21
C PHE A 210 -2.51 -14.95 -11.42
N ASN A 211 -1.88 -14.84 -12.58
CA ASN A 211 -2.28 -15.61 -13.75
C ASN A 211 -1.78 -17.06 -13.62
N LYS A 212 -2.73 -17.99 -13.43
CA LYS A 212 -2.44 -19.42 -13.30
C LYS A 212 -1.82 -20.02 -14.56
N ASP A 213 -2.26 -19.60 -15.74
CA ASP A 213 -1.81 -20.19 -17.01
C ASP A 213 -0.34 -19.85 -17.26
N ILE A 214 0.06 -18.60 -16.98
CA ILE A 214 1.46 -18.19 -17.01
C ILE A 214 2.32 -19.08 -16.09
N TYR A 215 1.85 -19.35 -14.87
CA TYR A 215 2.57 -20.22 -13.93
C TYR A 215 2.66 -21.67 -14.43
N VAL A 216 1.57 -22.24 -14.96
CA VAL A 216 1.54 -23.62 -15.48
C VAL A 216 2.50 -23.78 -16.66
N ASN A 217 2.48 -22.84 -17.61
CA ASN A 217 3.37 -22.86 -18.77
C ASN A 217 4.84 -22.76 -18.35
N PHE A 218 5.14 -21.84 -17.42
CA PHE A 218 6.48 -21.69 -16.87
C PHE A 218 6.96 -22.96 -16.16
N LYS A 219 6.10 -23.57 -15.33
CA LYS A 219 6.40 -24.83 -14.64
C LYS A 219 6.70 -25.96 -15.60
N GLN A 220 5.88 -26.14 -16.64
CA GLN A 220 6.08 -27.18 -17.65
C GLN A 220 7.42 -26.99 -18.37
N ARG A 221 7.74 -25.75 -18.75
CA ARG A 221 9.01 -25.43 -19.37
C ARG A 221 10.20 -25.74 -18.47
N LEU A 222 10.22 -25.29 -17.22
CA LEU A 222 11.37 -25.53 -16.35
C LEU A 222 11.59 -27.02 -16.03
N LYS A 223 10.51 -27.81 -15.99
CA LYS A 223 10.62 -29.26 -15.88
C LYS A 223 11.30 -29.87 -17.12
N LEU A 224 11.01 -29.36 -18.31
CA LEU A 224 11.63 -29.83 -19.56
C LEU A 224 13.08 -29.37 -19.71
N ASP A 225 13.35 -28.10 -19.43
CA ASP A 225 14.64 -27.46 -19.72
C ASP A 225 15.70 -27.76 -18.63
N HIS A 226 15.29 -27.92 -17.36
CA HIS A 226 16.19 -28.00 -16.20
C HIS A 226 15.93 -29.18 -15.26
N ASP A 227 14.95 -30.04 -15.55
CA ASP A 227 14.53 -31.18 -14.69
C ASP A 227 14.21 -30.78 -13.23
N ILE A 228 13.71 -29.56 -13.03
CA ILE A 228 13.36 -29.06 -11.69
C ILE A 228 11.86 -29.15 -11.47
N GLU A 229 11.48 -29.80 -10.38
CA GLU A 229 10.09 -29.89 -9.96
C GLU A 229 9.67 -28.65 -9.18
N PHE A 230 8.71 -27.92 -9.74
CA PHE A 230 8.04 -26.82 -9.06
C PHE A 230 6.80 -27.32 -8.29
N PRO A 231 6.42 -26.68 -7.18
CA PRO A 231 5.26 -27.10 -6.39
C PRO A 231 3.97 -27.05 -7.21
N ASN A 232 2.97 -27.84 -6.84
CA ASN A 232 1.61 -27.62 -7.34
C ASN A 232 0.95 -26.57 -6.46
N LEU A 233 0.43 -25.51 -7.07
CA LEU A 233 -0.28 -24.45 -6.35
C LEU A 233 -1.78 -24.65 -6.46
N ASP A 234 -2.44 -24.62 -5.32
CA ASP A 234 -3.89 -24.67 -5.25
C ASP A 234 -4.52 -23.41 -5.88
N LYS A 235 -5.75 -23.56 -6.38
CA LYS A 235 -6.50 -22.44 -6.99
C LYS A 235 -6.67 -21.25 -6.04
N THR A 236 -6.67 -21.49 -4.73
CA THR A 236 -6.80 -20.45 -3.68
C THR A 236 -5.62 -19.48 -3.64
N VAL A 237 -4.45 -19.89 -4.11
CA VAL A 237 -3.25 -19.06 -4.18
C VAL A 237 -3.42 -17.92 -5.18
N PHE A 238 -4.27 -18.10 -6.21
CA PHE A 238 -4.46 -17.14 -7.28
C PHE A 238 -5.54 -16.07 -7.01
N PHE A 239 -5.89 -15.83 -5.74
CA PHE A 239 -6.77 -14.75 -5.32
C PHE A 239 -6.04 -13.78 -4.38
N GLY A 240 -6.09 -12.47 -4.67
CA GLY A 240 -5.47 -11.48 -3.79
C GLY A 240 -5.57 -10.04 -4.29
N ILE A 241 -4.99 -9.14 -3.50
CA ILE A 241 -5.09 -7.68 -3.66
C ILE A 241 -3.99 -7.12 -4.58
N ALA A 242 -2.92 -7.88 -4.81
CA ALA A 242 -1.76 -7.47 -5.62
C ALA A 242 -1.78 -8.12 -7.01
N SER A 243 -0.66 -8.09 -7.76
CA SER A 243 -0.46 -8.90 -8.95
C SER A 243 0.38 -10.18 -8.69
N ILE A 244 0.95 -10.31 -7.48
CA ILE A 244 1.81 -11.43 -7.02
C ILE A 244 1.06 -12.30 -6.00
N SER A 245 1.02 -13.60 -6.27
CA SER A 245 0.31 -14.61 -5.49
C SER A 245 1.19 -15.36 -4.48
N ALA A 246 2.44 -15.63 -4.85
CA ALA A 246 3.38 -16.37 -4.02
C ALA A 246 4.83 -16.12 -4.45
N ILE A 247 5.75 -16.57 -3.61
CA ILE A 247 7.19 -16.56 -3.85
C ILE A 247 7.70 -18.00 -3.77
N ILE A 248 8.38 -18.46 -4.81
CA ILE A 248 9.15 -19.70 -4.77
C ILE A 248 10.59 -19.37 -4.45
N TYR A 249 11.18 -20.18 -3.57
CA TYR A 249 12.58 -20.11 -3.17
C TYR A 249 13.14 -21.53 -3.07
N PHE A 250 14.46 -21.67 -3.10
CA PHE A 250 15.11 -22.98 -3.13
C PHE A 250 16.00 -23.20 -1.90
N ASP A 251 16.14 -24.47 -1.50
CA ASP A 251 17.25 -24.89 -0.66
C ASP A 251 18.55 -25.09 -1.47
N GLU A 252 19.60 -25.63 -0.84
CA GLU A 252 20.91 -25.85 -1.46
C GLU A 252 20.89 -26.77 -2.70
N ASN A 253 19.91 -27.66 -2.81
CA ASN A 253 19.85 -28.71 -3.83
C ASN A 253 18.75 -28.45 -4.87
N PHE A 254 18.37 -27.18 -5.09
CA PHE A 254 17.21 -26.80 -5.91
C PHE A 254 15.88 -27.42 -5.44
N GLY A 255 15.77 -27.83 -4.17
CA GLY A 255 14.51 -28.23 -3.56
C GLY A 255 13.58 -27.02 -3.45
N SER A 256 12.55 -26.98 -4.29
CA SER A 256 11.64 -25.84 -4.40
C SER A 256 10.67 -25.77 -3.22
N LYS A 257 10.53 -24.58 -2.64
CA LYS A 257 9.61 -24.27 -1.54
C LYS A 257 8.78 -23.07 -1.92
N VAL A 258 7.54 -23.01 -1.42
CA VAL A 258 6.62 -21.90 -1.69
C VAL A 258 6.29 -21.15 -0.41
N SER A 259 6.30 -19.83 -0.49
CA SER A 259 5.70 -18.95 0.49
C SER A 259 4.54 -18.18 -0.14
N ILE A 260 3.34 -18.42 0.36
CA ILE A 260 2.11 -17.84 -0.18
C ILE A 260 1.90 -16.44 0.38
N CYS A 261 1.48 -15.50 -0.47
CA CYS A 261 1.09 -14.16 -0.07
C CYS A 261 -0.30 -14.17 0.59
N HIS A 262 -0.38 -14.60 1.86
CA HIS A 262 -1.63 -14.60 2.62
C HIS A 262 -2.00 -13.21 3.15
N ASP A 263 -3.30 -13.00 3.39
CA ASP A 263 -3.79 -11.78 4.03
C ASP A 263 -3.08 -11.53 5.38
N ALA A 264 -2.60 -10.31 5.55
CA ALA A 264 -1.97 -9.86 6.79
C ALA A 264 -3.00 -9.55 7.90
N GLY A 265 -4.30 -9.72 7.63
CA GLY A 265 -5.40 -9.56 8.57
C GLY A 265 -5.39 -8.16 9.19
N TYR A 266 -5.34 -8.09 10.53
CA TYR A 266 -5.31 -6.84 11.29
C TYR A 266 -4.08 -5.96 11.02
N ARG A 267 -3.01 -6.51 10.41
CA ARG A 267 -1.80 -5.76 10.05
C ARG A 267 -1.83 -5.19 8.64
N SER A 268 -2.92 -5.41 7.89
CA SER A 268 -3.14 -4.79 6.59
C SER A 268 -3.21 -3.26 6.72
N SER A 269 -2.41 -2.56 5.92
CA SER A 269 -2.46 -1.09 5.80
C SER A 269 -3.48 -0.69 4.75
N ALA A 270 -4.39 0.22 5.06
CA ALA A 270 -5.36 0.74 4.08
C ALA A 270 -4.67 1.46 2.90
N SER A 271 -3.48 2.04 3.13
CA SER A 271 -2.72 2.73 2.08
C SER A 271 -1.77 1.82 1.30
N LYS A 272 -1.38 0.68 1.86
CA LYS A 272 -0.38 -0.25 1.30
C LYS A 272 -0.70 -1.69 1.71
N PRO A 273 -1.81 -2.27 1.25
CA PRO A 273 -2.29 -3.57 1.72
C PRO A 273 -1.30 -4.70 1.39
N PHE A 274 -0.59 -4.61 0.26
CA PHE A 274 0.36 -5.64 -0.18
C PHE A 274 1.67 -5.67 0.63
N LYS A 275 2.12 -4.53 1.19
CA LYS A 275 3.40 -4.46 1.92
C LYS A 275 3.52 -5.45 3.09
N PRO A 276 2.57 -5.51 4.04
CA PRO A 276 2.64 -6.47 5.13
C PRO A 276 2.51 -7.92 4.65
N ILE A 277 1.69 -8.18 3.62
CA ILE A 277 1.53 -9.51 2.99
C ILE A 277 2.88 -9.99 2.45
N LEU A 278 3.53 -9.17 1.63
CA LEU A 278 4.85 -9.48 1.08
C LEU A 278 5.88 -9.72 2.19
N ARG A 279 5.87 -8.90 3.25
CA ARG A 279 6.80 -9.08 4.38
C ARG A 279 6.60 -10.41 5.09
N TYR A 280 5.37 -10.88 5.24
CA TYR A 280 5.09 -12.21 5.78
C TYR A 280 5.56 -13.32 4.85
N ALA A 281 5.30 -13.19 3.54
CA ALA A 281 5.78 -14.16 2.54
C ALA A 281 7.32 -14.24 2.49
N LEU A 282 8.03 -13.17 2.84
CA LEU A 282 9.48 -13.18 2.92
C LEU A 282 10.03 -13.86 4.19
N LYS A 283 9.22 -14.14 5.21
CA LYS A 283 9.69 -14.69 6.50
C LYS A 283 10.59 -15.93 6.34
N PRO A 284 10.22 -16.96 5.56
CA PRO A 284 11.08 -18.14 5.40
C PRO A 284 12.43 -17.82 4.74
N ILE A 285 12.47 -16.82 3.86
CA ILE A 285 13.69 -16.39 3.17
C ILE A 285 14.64 -15.70 4.17
N TYR A 286 14.12 -14.87 5.09
CA TYR A 286 14.91 -14.30 6.19
C TYR A 286 15.53 -15.39 7.07
N GLU A 287 14.71 -16.38 7.44
CA GLU A 287 15.16 -17.51 8.27
C GLU A 287 16.24 -18.33 7.55
N GLN A 288 16.08 -18.59 6.26
CA GLN A 288 17.02 -19.35 5.44
C GLN A 288 18.42 -18.72 5.36
N ILE A 289 18.51 -17.40 5.36
CA ILE A 289 19.78 -16.67 5.30
C ILE A 289 20.28 -16.20 6.67
N GLY A 290 19.60 -16.59 7.76
CA GLY A 290 19.99 -16.23 9.12
C GLY A 290 19.80 -14.74 9.46
N LEU A 291 18.92 -14.03 8.76
CA LEU A 291 18.58 -12.63 9.10
C LEU A 291 17.38 -12.56 10.04
N CYS A 292 17.42 -11.60 10.97
CA CYS A 292 16.31 -11.35 11.89
C CYS A 292 15.09 -10.79 11.16
N TRP A 293 14.06 -11.61 10.97
CA TRP A 293 12.77 -11.14 10.48
C TRP A 293 12.05 -10.30 11.53
N ARG A 294 11.42 -9.19 11.11
CA ARG A 294 10.58 -8.34 11.98
C ARG A 294 9.16 -8.26 11.45
N SER A 295 8.18 -8.51 12.32
CA SER A 295 6.77 -8.39 11.93
C SER A 295 6.42 -6.97 11.46
N PRO A 296 5.48 -6.82 10.49
CA PRO A 296 5.00 -5.50 10.09
C PRO A 296 4.27 -4.81 11.25
N SER A 297 4.56 -3.54 11.48
CA SER A 297 3.89 -2.72 12.50
C SER A 297 2.40 -2.57 12.19
N ILE A 298 1.55 -2.60 13.23
CA ILE A 298 0.13 -2.34 13.07
C ILE A 298 -0.05 -0.87 12.62
N PRO A 299 -0.79 -0.60 11.53
CA PRO A 299 -0.99 0.76 11.04
C PRO A 299 -1.67 1.64 12.08
N LYS A 300 -1.15 2.86 12.30
CA LYS A 300 -1.74 3.85 13.23
C LYS A 300 -3.24 4.09 12.97
N GLN A 301 -3.64 4.04 11.70
CA GLN A 301 -5.03 4.20 11.24
C GLN A 301 -6.01 3.20 11.87
N LYS A 302 -5.56 2.01 12.30
CA LYS A 302 -6.43 1.03 12.96
C LYS A 302 -6.72 1.36 14.43
N TYR A 303 -5.84 2.11 15.09
CA TYR A 303 -6.07 2.57 16.46
C TYR A 303 -7.02 3.77 16.52
N VAL A 304 -7.08 4.58 15.45
CA VAL A 304 -7.89 5.82 15.45
C VAL A 304 -9.38 5.54 15.69
N PRO A 305 -10.05 4.59 15.01
CA PRO A 305 -11.45 4.28 15.30
C PRO A 305 -11.67 3.72 16.70
N VAL A 306 -10.74 2.93 17.23
CA VAL A 306 -10.85 2.34 18.59
C VAL A 306 -10.71 3.44 19.65
N ILE A 307 -9.74 4.34 19.47
CA ILE A 307 -9.54 5.51 20.34
C ILE A 307 -10.75 6.46 20.22
N PHE A 308 -11.23 6.71 19.01
CA PHE A 308 -12.40 7.56 18.77
C PHE A 308 -13.67 6.95 19.39
N PHE A 309 -13.89 5.64 19.22
CA PHE A 309 -15.05 4.94 19.77
C PHE A 309 -14.99 4.89 21.30
N SER A 310 -13.83 4.59 21.90
CA SER A 310 -13.66 4.63 23.35
C SER A 310 -13.87 6.05 23.92
N TYR A 311 -13.42 7.08 23.21
CA TYR A 311 -13.73 8.47 23.56
C TYR A 311 -15.24 8.76 23.47
N LEU A 312 -15.93 8.32 22.41
CA LEU A 312 -17.37 8.48 22.26
C LEU A 312 -18.15 7.79 23.39
N VAL A 313 -17.78 6.56 23.73
CA VAL A 313 -18.37 5.79 24.84
C VAL A 313 -18.12 6.49 26.18
N GLY A 314 -16.89 6.97 26.42
CA GLY A 314 -16.56 7.74 27.62
C GLY A 314 -17.39 9.02 27.74
N LEU A 315 -17.57 9.73 26.62
CA LEU A 315 -18.40 10.94 26.55
C LEU A 315 -19.88 10.61 26.84
N CYS A 316 -20.43 9.53 26.26
CA CYS A 316 -21.78 9.06 26.57
C CYS A 316 -21.96 8.68 28.04
N LEU A 317 -20.96 8.04 28.66
CA LEU A 317 -21.00 7.70 30.09
C LEU A 317 -21.00 8.95 30.97
N VAL A 318 -20.19 9.96 30.64
CA VAL A 318 -20.18 11.24 31.35
C VAL A 318 -21.56 11.91 31.28
N PHE A 319 -22.20 11.95 30.10
CA PHE A 319 -23.55 12.49 29.94
C PHE A 319 -24.60 11.70 30.74
N ALA A 320 -24.54 10.37 30.68
CA ALA A 320 -25.47 9.51 31.43
C ALA A 320 -25.32 9.70 32.96
N LEU A 321 -24.09 9.86 33.46
CA LEU A 321 -23.82 10.11 34.87
C LEU A 321 -24.22 11.53 35.30
N SER A 322 -24.03 12.54 34.45
CA SER A 322 -24.48 13.90 34.74
C SER A 322 -26.01 13.98 34.82
N ASP A 323 -26.72 13.30 33.93
CA ASP A 323 -28.19 13.22 33.97
C ASP A 323 -28.67 12.50 35.24
N LEU A 324 -27.97 11.44 35.66
CA LEU A 324 -28.25 10.76 36.93
C LEU A 324 -28.08 11.72 38.11
N SER A 325 -27.03 12.54 38.12
CA SER A 325 -26.77 13.51 39.20
C SER A 325 -27.84 14.62 39.26
N ILE A 326 -28.34 15.07 38.10
CA ILE A 326 -29.45 16.02 38.00
C ILE A 326 -30.73 15.36 38.50
N PHE A 327 -30.98 14.10 38.12
CA PHE A 327 -32.14 13.34 38.57
C PHE A 327 -32.13 13.12 40.09
N PHE A 328 -30.98 12.77 40.69
CA PHE A 328 -30.82 12.66 42.14
C PHE A 328 -30.97 14.00 42.86
N SER A 329 -30.48 15.10 42.27
CA SER A 329 -30.65 16.45 42.82
C SER A 329 -32.12 16.86 42.84
N PHE A 330 -32.87 16.57 41.77
CA PHE A 330 -34.33 16.78 41.73
C PHE A 330 -35.07 15.91 42.76
N TYR A 331 -34.73 14.62 42.86
CA TYR A 331 -35.38 13.69 43.80
C TYR A 331 -35.03 13.93 45.28
N MET A 332 -33.91 14.57 45.60
CA MET A 332 -33.59 14.98 46.98
C MET A 332 -34.23 16.31 47.40
N VAL A 333 -34.55 17.19 46.45
CA VAL A 333 -35.17 18.50 46.76
C VAL A 333 -36.70 18.39 46.89
N ILE A 334 -37.33 17.45 46.19
CA ILE A 334 -38.79 17.27 46.20
C ILE A 334 -39.40 16.65 47.50
N PRO A 335 -38.73 15.82 48.33
CA PRO A 335 -39.36 15.22 49.50
C PRO A 335 -39.56 16.19 50.67
N LEU A 336 -38.88 17.34 50.70
CA LEU A 336 -38.90 18.22 51.87
C LEU A 336 -40.10 19.19 51.92
N HIS A 337 -40.89 19.30 50.85
CA HIS A 337 -42.03 20.24 50.81
C HIS A 337 -43.42 19.58 50.79
N ILE A 338 -43.50 18.25 50.75
CA ILE A 338 -44.80 17.54 50.75
C ILE A 338 -45.46 17.42 52.15
N PRO A 339 -44.76 17.42 53.30
CA PRO A 339 -45.44 17.37 54.60
C PRO A 339 -46.18 18.66 54.98
N LEU A 340 -45.87 19.81 54.38
CA LEU A 340 -46.47 21.10 54.74
C LEU A 340 -47.85 21.35 54.09
N LEU A 341 -48.18 20.64 53.02
CA LEU A 341 -49.50 20.73 52.37
C LEU A 341 -50.57 19.88 53.05
N PHE A 342 -50.19 18.85 53.81
CA PHE A 342 -51.14 18.09 54.64
C PHE A 342 -51.42 18.73 56.01
N GLY A 343 -50.60 19.69 56.46
CA GLY A 343 -50.85 20.45 57.69
C GLY A 343 -51.87 21.59 57.54
N ILE A 344 -52.11 22.09 56.32
CA ILE A 344 -53.01 23.24 56.07
C ILE A 344 -54.45 22.80 55.76
N LEU A 345 -54.69 21.53 55.41
CA LEU A 345 -56.04 20.99 55.16
C LEU A 345 -56.71 20.33 56.38
N GLY A 346 -56.06 20.32 57.55
CA GLY A 346 -56.53 19.62 58.75
C GLY A 346 -57.26 20.45 59.82
N LEU A 347 -57.61 21.72 59.56
CA LEU A 347 -58.08 22.64 60.61
C LEU A 347 -59.34 23.42 60.24
N TYR A 348 -60.40 22.75 59.75
CA TYR A 348 -61.77 23.32 59.79
C TYR A 348 -62.82 22.19 59.89
N ARG A 349 -62.98 21.63 61.09
CA ARG A 349 -64.22 20.94 61.47
C ARG A 349 -64.54 21.23 62.93
N THR A 350 -64.92 22.46 63.20
CA THR A 350 -65.61 22.84 64.43
C THR A 350 -67.08 22.43 64.31
N ILE A 351 -67.46 21.46 65.15
CA ILE A 351 -68.85 21.17 65.53
C ILE A 351 -69.25 22.24 66.55
N PRO A 352 -70.44 22.84 66.40
CA PRO A 352 -71.31 22.93 67.58
C PRO A 352 -72.76 22.54 67.28
N ASN A 353 -73.41 22.14 68.38
CA ASN A 353 -74.78 21.63 68.54
C ASN A 353 -75.88 22.49 67.90
#